data_AF-A0A1V5UI79-F1
#
_entry.id   AF-A0A1V5UI79-F1
#
_cell.length_a   1.000
_cell.length_b   1.000
_cell.length_c   1.000
_cell.angle_alpha   90.00
_cell.angle_beta   90.00
_cell.angle_gamma   90.00
#
_symmetry.space_group_name_H-M   'P 1'
#
loop_
_entity.id
_entity.type
_entity.pdbx_description
1 polymer ?
#
loop_
_entity_poly.entity_id
_entity_poly.type
_entity_poly.pdbx_seq_one_letter_code
_entity_poly.pdbx_strand_id
1 'polypeptide(L)'
;MSSLKFNHKKTNYLLMSVLLGFSLMFTAGQARATGEITAQSSQTAEVTAASAEATQAVSVTAEAAAAAETLQVPDVPAELNTGYTGSEKHIKTLCAHIIKSRTLASKDLEESEARVLVMDSLAQLPIEKLTLAQIYVHAVELGEKRYDMSHSYFNPKRSNVLIAGILLLSFIGYFTYHARQGKDMFIRKIAGLSAIDEAVGRATEMGKPVLFVPGIYDMDDIQTIAGVSILGHVAKKTAEYETNLLVPCTRSLVMSTSQEVVREAYLKAGRVDSFKPENIRYLTDDQFGYVAGVDGIMMREKPAANFYLGVFFAESLILAETGHHVGAIQIAGTAMVHQIPFFVAACDYTLIGEELFAASAYLTREPMQLGTLKGQDVGKFLIIIVIVLGIVLETCGITFFSDWFITH
;
A
#
# COMPACT_ATOMS: atom_id res chain seq x y z
N MET A 1 37.99 -33.50 17.96
CA MET A 1 38.46 -32.26 18.61
C MET A 1 38.80 -31.30 17.48
N SER A 2 38.18 -30.14 17.26
CA SER A 2 37.51 -29.15 18.11
C SER A 2 36.52 -28.39 17.20
N SER A 3 35.24 -28.33 17.56
CA SER A 3 34.26 -27.51 16.83
C SER A 3 34.38 -26.04 17.25
N LEU A 4 34.48 -25.15 16.25
CA LEU A 4 34.39 -23.71 16.48
C LEU A 4 32.96 -23.37 16.94
N LYS A 5 32.80 -23.10 18.24
CA LYS A 5 31.62 -22.44 18.78
C LYS A 5 31.63 -20.97 18.37
N PHE A 6 30.75 -20.60 17.44
CA PHE A 6 30.47 -19.22 17.10
C PHE A 6 29.80 -18.53 18.31
N ASN A 7 30.47 -17.50 18.84
CA ASN A 7 30.09 -16.87 20.11
C ASN A 7 29.01 -15.79 19.87
N HIS A 8 27.74 -16.16 20.04
CA HIS A 8 26.55 -15.29 19.87
C HIS A 8 26.60 -13.96 20.64
N LYS A 9 27.38 -13.84 21.72
CA LYS A 9 27.48 -12.58 22.46
C LYS A 9 28.20 -11.49 21.66
N LYS A 10 29.22 -11.81 20.86
CA LYS A 10 29.98 -10.79 20.10
C LYS A 10 29.18 -10.18 18.95
N THR A 11 28.29 -10.96 18.32
CA THR A 11 27.43 -10.49 17.22
C THR A 11 26.41 -9.45 17.71
N ASN A 12 25.86 -9.63 18.92
CA ASN A 12 24.89 -8.68 19.48
C ASN A 12 25.52 -7.33 19.85
N TYR A 13 26.77 -7.29 20.33
CA TYR A 13 27.47 -6.03 20.61
C TYR A 13 27.89 -5.29 19.33
N LEU A 14 28.23 -6.02 18.26
CA LEU A 14 28.54 -5.43 16.96
C LEU A 14 27.28 -4.84 16.31
N LEU A 15 26.13 -5.53 16.42
CA LEU A 15 24.85 -5.03 15.91
C LEU A 15 24.36 -3.80 16.71
N MET A 16 24.48 -3.83 18.05
CA MET A 16 24.12 -2.68 18.88
C MET A 16 24.98 -1.45 18.61
N SER A 17 26.29 -1.62 18.35
CA SER A 17 27.18 -0.49 18.06
C SER A 17 26.93 0.12 16.67
N VAL A 18 26.55 -0.71 15.68
CA VAL A 18 26.10 -0.23 14.37
C VAL A 18 24.75 0.51 14.47
N LEU A 19 23.81 -0.01 15.26
CA LEU A 19 22.50 0.64 15.52
C LEU A 19 22.65 1.95 16.31
N LEU A 20 23.55 2.02 17.29
CA LEU A 20 23.84 3.26 18.02
C LEU A 20 24.51 4.30 17.11
N GLY A 21 25.43 3.87 16.24
CA GLY A 21 26.09 4.74 15.26
C GLY A 21 25.11 5.34 14.26
N PHE A 22 24.15 4.54 13.79
CA PHE A 22 23.08 5.02 12.90
C PHE A 22 22.12 5.99 13.60
N SER A 23 21.75 5.71 14.86
CA SER A 23 20.88 6.59 15.65
C SER A 23 21.52 7.96 15.93
N LEU A 24 22.82 7.99 16.22
CA LEU A 24 23.59 9.24 16.42
C LEU A 24 23.75 10.08 15.14
N MET A 25 23.91 9.44 13.98
CA MET A 25 23.88 10.16 12.69
C MET A 25 22.49 10.72 12.38
N PHE A 26 21.42 10.01 12.75
CA PHE A 26 20.05 10.44 12.52
C PHE A 26 19.63 11.61 13.43
N THR A 27 20.02 11.58 14.71
CA THR A 27 19.75 12.67 15.67
C THR A 27 20.58 13.92 15.38
N ALA A 28 21.83 13.78 14.90
CA ALA A 28 22.62 14.92 14.44
C ALA A 28 22.04 15.58 13.17
N GLY A 29 21.32 14.82 12.35
CA GLY A 29 20.59 15.32 11.18
C GLY A 29 19.25 16.00 11.52
N GLN A 30 18.52 15.50 12.53
CA GLN A 30 17.23 16.06 12.93
C GLN A 30 17.32 17.39 13.69
N ALA A 31 18.40 17.64 14.44
CA ALA A 31 18.59 18.89 15.17
C ALA A 31 18.74 20.14 14.27
N ARG A 32 18.90 19.98 12.95
CA ARG A 32 18.96 21.08 11.97
C ARG A 32 17.70 21.24 11.12
N ALA A 33 16.69 20.39 11.29
CA ALA A 33 15.50 20.35 10.43
C ALA A 33 14.19 20.18 11.22
N THR A 34 14.16 20.56 12.50
CA THR A 34 12.93 20.66 13.29
C THR A 34 12.28 22.02 13.12
N GLY A 35 11.63 22.15 11.97
CA GLY A 35 10.58 23.11 11.68
C GLY A 35 9.65 22.44 10.70
N GLU A 36 8.61 21.80 11.24
CA GLU A 36 7.40 21.31 10.55
C GLU A 36 7.33 19.83 10.10
N ILE A 37 6.14 19.30 10.41
CA ILE A 37 5.40 18.15 9.87
C ILE A 37 5.62 16.77 10.50
N THR A 38 4.68 16.46 11.38
CA THR A 38 4.37 15.17 11.99
C THR A 38 3.27 14.45 11.20
N ALA A 39 3.34 13.12 11.23
CA ALA A 39 2.26 12.12 11.09
C ALA A 39 2.03 11.41 9.75
N GLN A 40 1.78 10.10 9.90
CA GLN A 40 1.25 9.08 8.98
C GLN A 40 2.20 8.39 7.99
N SER A 41 2.79 7.28 8.46
CA SER A 41 3.06 6.09 7.62
C SER A 41 2.91 4.84 8.49
N SER A 42 1.92 3.99 8.19
CA SER A 42 1.87 2.56 8.55
C SER A 42 0.50 1.96 8.23
N GLN A 43 0.18 1.79 6.94
CA GLN A 43 -0.96 0.97 6.52
C GLN A 43 -0.88 0.69 5.01
N THR A 44 0.00 -0.22 4.58
CA THR A 44 0.00 -0.66 3.16
C THR A 44 0.58 -2.07 2.91
N ALA A 45 0.74 -2.92 3.94
CA ALA A 45 1.40 -4.23 3.74
C ALA A 45 0.48 -5.47 3.94
N GLU A 46 -0.81 -5.32 4.23
CA GLU A 46 -1.62 -6.45 4.72
C GLU A 46 -2.80 -6.93 3.85
N VAL A 47 -3.04 -6.38 2.65
CA VAL A 47 -4.30 -6.67 1.93
C VAL A 47 -4.15 -7.61 0.72
N THR A 48 -2.95 -7.90 0.23
CA THR A 48 -2.80 -8.67 -1.04
C THR A 48 -2.45 -10.16 -0.88
N ALA A 49 -2.23 -10.65 0.35
CA ALA A 49 -1.97 -12.08 0.60
C ALA A 49 -3.24 -12.90 0.95
N ALA A 50 -4.35 -12.23 1.27
CA ALA A 50 -5.54 -12.86 1.86
C ALA A 50 -6.46 -13.60 0.87
N SER A 51 -6.28 -13.45 -0.45
CA SER A 51 -7.19 -14.07 -1.44
C SER A 51 -6.71 -15.41 -2.00
N ALA A 52 -5.41 -15.72 -1.92
CA ALA A 52 -4.86 -16.98 -2.41
C ALA A 52 -4.91 -18.11 -1.36
N GLU A 53 -4.74 -17.78 -0.06
CA GLU A 53 -4.83 -18.75 1.03
C GLU A 53 -6.26 -19.28 1.26
N ALA A 54 -7.28 -18.50 0.87
CA ALA A 54 -8.68 -18.88 1.04
C ALA A 54 -9.14 -20.03 0.12
N THR A 55 -8.51 -20.22 -1.05
CA THR A 55 -8.90 -21.26 -2.00
C THR A 55 -8.19 -22.59 -1.72
N GLN A 56 -7.01 -22.56 -1.10
CA GLN A 56 -6.24 -23.76 -0.74
C GLN A 56 -6.68 -24.36 0.62
N ALA A 57 -7.24 -23.54 1.52
CA ALA A 57 -7.82 -24.00 2.78
C ALA A 57 -9.11 -24.84 2.63
N VAL A 58 -9.79 -24.76 1.48
CA VAL A 58 -11.08 -25.46 1.24
C VAL A 58 -10.88 -26.88 0.67
N SER A 59 -9.74 -27.17 0.04
CA SER A 59 -9.45 -28.51 -0.47
C SER A 59 -8.87 -29.45 0.59
N VAL A 60 -8.11 -28.91 1.55
CA VAL A 60 -7.45 -29.69 2.63
C VAL A 60 -8.46 -30.18 3.68
N THR A 61 -9.58 -29.47 3.86
CA THR A 61 -10.64 -29.87 4.81
C THR A 61 -11.45 -31.08 4.36
N ALA A 62 -11.47 -31.41 3.07
CA ALA A 62 -12.24 -32.54 2.54
C ALA A 62 -11.53 -33.90 2.73
N GLU A 63 -10.20 -33.95 2.66
CA GLU A 63 -9.43 -35.19 2.88
C GLU A 63 -9.26 -35.53 4.37
N ALA A 64 -9.15 -34.52 5.24
CA ALA A 64 -9.03 -34.73 6.70
C ALA A 64 -10.34 -35.19 7.37
N ALA A 65 -11.50 -34.84 6.79
CA ALA A 65 -12.81 -35.21 7.33
C ALA A 65 -13.09 -36.73 7.27
N ALA A 66 -12.46 -37.46 6.34
CA ALA A 66 -12.68 -38.89 6.15
C ALA A 66 -11.90 -39.79 7.14
N ALA A 67 -10.87 -39.26 7.82
CA ALA A 67 -10.04 -40.03 8.76
C ALA A 67 -10.45 -39.86 10.24
N ALA A 68 -11.30 -38.87 10.55
CA ALA A 68 -11.68 -38.53 11.93
C ALA A 68 -12.81 -39.40 12.52
N GLU A 69 -13.40 -40.32 11.76
CA GLU A 69 -14.62 -41.05 12.12
C GLU A 69 -14.45 -42.12 13.24
N THR A 70 -13.22 -42.30 13.78
CA THR A 70 -12.90 -43.34 14.78
C THR A 70 -12.52 -42.84 16.18
N LEU A 71 -12.50 -41.53 16.47
CA LEU A 71 -12.23 -41.02 17.82
C LEU A 71 -13.48 -40.46 18.50
N GLN A 72 -13.81 -40.99 19.68
CA GLN A 72 -14.94 -40.51 20.50
C GLN A 72 -14.68 -39.08 21.00
N VAL A 73 -15.50 -38.14 20.54
CA VAL A 73 -15.57 -36.76 21.03
C VAL A 73 -15.98 -36.77 22.51
N PRO A 74 -15.31 -36.02 23.40
CA PRO A 74 -15.67 -35.99 24.82
C PRO A 74 -17.04 -35.33 25.03
N ASP A 75 -17.94 -36.02 25.75
CA ASP A 75 -19.29 -35.53 26.04
C ASP A 75 -19.28 -34.15 26.74
N VAL A 76 -20.14 -33.26 26.27
CA VAL A 76 -20.34 -31.92 26.84
C VAL A 76 -20.89 -32.04 28.27
N PRO A 77 -20.25 -31.43 29.29
CA PRO A 77 -20.77 -31.44 30.65
C PRO A 77 -22.18 -30.84 30.72
N ALA A 78 -23.09 -31.49 31.46
CA ALA A 78 -24.51 -31.09 31.54
C ALA A 78 -24.73 -29.62 31.98
N GLU A 79 -23.79 -29.02 32.70
CA GLU A 79 -23.80 -27.61 33.12
C GLU A 79 -23.65 -26.61 31.95
N LEU A 80 -23.09 -27.02 30.81
CA LEU A 80 -22.91 -26.17 29.61
C LEU A 80 -24.09 -26.23 28.63
N ASN A 81 -25.04 -27.16 28.84
CA ASN A 81 -26.20 -27.37 27.96
C ASN A 81 -27.40 -26.46 28.27
N THR A 82 -27.43 -25.79 29.42
CA THR A 82 -28.62 -25.05 29.89
C THR A 82 -28.59 -23.54 29.60
N GLY A 83 -27.75 -23.10 28.65
CA GLY A 83 -27.58 -21.69 28.30
C GLY A 83 -26.55 -20.97 29.18
N TYR A 84 -25.68 -20.19 28.54
CA TYR A 84 -24.55 -19.53 29.19
C TYR A 84 -25.01 -18.29 29.98
N THR A 85 -24.88 -18.33 31.32
CA THR A 85 -25.28 -17.25 32.23
C THR A 85 -24.14 -16.34 32.71
N GLY A 86 -22.90 -16.53 32.23
CA GLY A 86 -21.76 -15.69 32.64
C GLY A 86 -21.23 -15.89 34.07
N SER A 87 -21.72 -16.90 34.82
CA SER A 87 -21.25 -17.15 36.19
C SER A 87 -19.82 -17.69 36.23
N GLU A 88 -19.07 -17.35 37.30
CA GLU A 88 -17.68 -17.79 37.52
C GLU A 88 -17.53 -19.33 37.46
N LYS A 89 -18.56 -20.07 37.89
CA LYS A 89 -18.60 -21.53 37.83
C LYS A 89 -18.66 -22.05 36.39
N HIS A 90 -19.44 -21.42 35.51
CA HIS A 90 -19.51 -21.81 34.09
C HIS A 90 -18.20 -21.56 33.35
N ILE A 91 -17.51 -20.45 33.66
CA ILE A 91 -16.23 -20.11 33.04
C ILE A 91 -15.14 -21.12 33.45
N LYS A 92 -15.07 -21.46 34.74
CA LYS A 92 -14.14 -22.49 35.24
C LYS A 92 -14.41 -23.87 34.65
N THR A 93 -15.68 -24.29 34.54
CA THR A 93 -16.05 -25.57 33.92
C THR A 93 -15.70 -25.59 32.43
N LEU A 94 -15.90 -24.48 31.71
CA LEU A 94 -15.52 -24.34 30.29
C LEU A 94 -14.00 -24.41 30.10
N CYS A 95 -13.22 -23.64 30.89
CA CYS A 95 -11.76 -23.66 30.82
C CYS A 95 -11.21 -25.05 31.18
N ALA A 96 -11.77 -25.73 32.18
CA ALA A 96 -11.39 -27.10 32.52
C ALA A 96 -11.68 -28.10 31.39
N HIS A 97 -12.80 -27.95 30.68
CA HIS A 97 -13.15 -28.80 29.53
C HIS A 97 -12.19 -28.56 28.34
N ILE A 98 -11.85 -27.30 28.04
CA ILE A 98 -10.90 -26.94 26.97
C ILE A 98 -9.48 -27.43 27.30
N ILE A 99 -9.04 -27.32 28.56
CA ILE A 99 -7.74 -27.83 28.99
C ILE A 99 -7.72 -29.36 28.90
N LYS A 100 -8.81 -30.03 29.28
CA LYS A 100 -8.97 -31.48 29.18
C LYS A 100 -8.97 -31.97 27.72
N SER A 101 -9.68 -31.28 26.81
CA SER A 101 -9.67 -31.62 25.39
C SER A 101 -8.29 -31.38 24.76
N ARG A 102 -7.59 -30.30 25.14
CA ARG A 102 -6.22 -30.02 24.69
C ARG A 102 -5.21 -31.05 25.19
N THR A 103 -5.34 -31.52 26.44
CA THR A 103 -4.45 -32.54 27.02
C THR A 103 -4.71 -33.94 26.48
N LEU A 104 -5.94 -34.24 26.06
CA LEU A 104 -6.27 -35.44 25.28
C LEU A 104 -5.69 -35.35 23.86
N ALA A 105 -5.78 -34.19 23.22
CA ALA A 105 -5.23 -33.97 21.87
C ALA A 105 -3.69 -34.03 21.84
N SER A 106 -3.00 -33.58 22.89
CA SER A 106 -1.54 -33.60 22.95
C SER A 106 -0.92 -34.99 23.18
N LYS A 107 -1.74 -36.03 23.41
CA LYS A 107 -1.19 -37.32 23.85
C LYS A 107 -0.63 -38.18 22.72
N ASP A 108 -1.12 -38.07 21.46
CA ASP A 108 -0.58 -38.83 20.30
C ASP A 108 -1.00 -38.25 18.91
N LEU A 109 -1.46 -36.99 18.78
CA LEU A 109 -1.94 -36.41 17.50
C LEU A 109 -1.05 -35.27 16.94
N GLU A 110 -1.02 -35.09 15.61
CA GLU A 110 -0.41 -33.92 14.97
C GLU A 110 -1.21 -32.62 15.26
N GLU A 111 -0.53 -31.47 15.23
CA GLU A 111 -1.10 -30.18 15.66
C GLU A 111 -2.33 -29.74 14.82
N SER A 112 -2.41 -30.20 13.56
CA SER A 112 -3.55 -30.01 12.66
C SER A 112 -4.81 -30.75 13.12
N GLU A 113 -4.67 -32.03 13.49
CA GLU A 113 -5.76 -32.89 13.97
C GLU A 113 -6.24 -32.46 15.36
N ALA A 114 -5.30 -32.04 16.23
CA ALA A 114 -5.60 -31.46 17.52
C ALA A 114 -6.45 -30.18 17.42
N ARG A 115 -6.19 -29.33 16.41
CA ARG A 115 -6.99 -28.12 16.16
C ARG A 115 -8.40 -28.44 15.71
N VAL A 116 -8.59 -29.43 14.83
CA VAL A 116 -9.92 -29.83 14.35
C VAL A 116 -10.76 -30.37 15.49
N LEU A 117 -10.20 -31.26 16.33
CA LEU A 117 -10.89 -31.83 17.48
C LEU A 117 -11.34 -30.74 18.49
N VAL A 118 -10.47 -29.76 18.74
CA VAL A 118 -10.78 -28.64 19.64
C VAL A 118 -11.86 -27.73 19.05
N MET A 119 -11.81 -27.44 17.75
CA MET A 119 -12.80 -26.60 17.08
C MET A 119 -14.17 -27.29 16.96
N ASP A 120 -14.19 -28.60 16.74
CA ASP A 120 -15.43 -29.40 16.68
C ASP A 120 -16.09 -29.49 18.08
N SER A 121 -15.29 -29.68 19.12
CA SER A 121 -15.76 -29.64 20.53
C SER A 121 -16.32 -28.26 20.91
N LEU A 122 -15.75 -27.17 20.36
CA LEU A 122 -16.23 -25.81 20.57
C LEU A 122 -17.51 -25.50 19.77
N ALA A 123 -17.68 -26.11 18.60
CA ALA A 123 -18.86 -25.95 17.74
C ALA A 123 -20.12 -26.60 18.33
N GLN A 124 -19.98 -27.60 19.20
CA GLN A 124 -21.08 -28.25 19.92
C GLN A 124 -21.67 -27.38 21.05
N LEU A 125 -21.01 -26.28 21.41
CA LEU A 125 -21.51 -25.36 22.44
C LEU A 125 -22.41 -24.29 21.81
N PRO A 126 -23.63 -24.06 22.35
CA PRO A 126 -24.57 -23.07 21.81
C PRO A 126 -24.18 -21.66 22.27
N ILE A 127 -23.01 -21.17 21.83
CA ILE A 127 -22.44 -19.87 22.22
C ILE A 127 -22.26 -19.02 20.97
N GLU A 128 -22.92 -17.86 20.90
CA GLU A 128 -22.72 -16.90 19.81
C GLU A 128 -21.28 -16.36 19.82
N LYS A 129 -20.71 -16.09 18.63
CA LYS A 129 -19.31 -15.62 18.45
C LYS A 129 -18.97 -14.38 19.31
N LEU A 130 -19.95 -13.53 19.60
CA LEU A 130 -19.77 -12.31 20.40
C LEU A 130 -19.55 -12.63 21.89
N THR A 131 -20.18 -13.70 22.40
CA THR A 131 -20.06 -14.15 23.79
C THR A 131 -18.70 -14.80 24.06
N LEU A 132 -18.09 -15.41 23.05
CA LEU A 132 -16.74 -16.00 23.14
C LEU A 132 -15.66 -14.94 23.43
N ALA A 133 -15.77 -13.77 22.81
CA ALA A 133 -14.87 -12.64 23.07
C ALA A 133 -15.03 -12.11 24.51
N GLN A 134 -16.25 -12.04 25.03
CA GLN A 134 -16.53 -11.63 26.41
C GLN A 134 -16.01 -12.65 27.43
N ILE A 135 -16.18 -13.95 27.16
CA ILE A 135 -15.59 -15.04 27.96
C ILE A 135 -14.07 -14.94 27.98
N TYR A 136 -13.46 -14.65 26.83
CA TYR A 136 -12.01 -14.53 26.71
C TYR A 136 -11.47 -13.34 27.52
N VAL A 137 -12.16 -12.20 27.51
CA VAL A 137 -11.79 -11.02 28.31
C VAL A 137 -11.94 -11.30 29.81
N HIS A 138 -13.04 -11.92 30.25
CA HIS A 138 -13.24 -12.24 31.66
C HIS A 138 -12.29 -13.34 32.18
N ALA A 139 -11.91 -14.30 31.35
CA ALA A 139 -10.91 -15.32 31.71
C ALA A 139 -9.50 -14.74 31.87
N VAL A 140 -9.19 -13.64 31.16
CA VAL A 140 -7.95 -12.87 31.34
C VAL A 140 -7.99 -12.05 32.64
N GLU A 141 -9.13 -11.45 32.99
CA GLU A 141 -9.32 -10.72 34.26
C GLU A 141 -9.24 -11.63 35.49
N LEU A 142 -9.71 -12.88 35.39
CA LEU A 142 -9.65 -13.88 36.46
C LEU A 142 -8.25 -14.51 36.67
N GLY A 143 -7.26 -14.13 35.86
CA GLY A 143 -5.86 -14.49 36.08
C GLY A 143 -5.46 -15.92 35.66
N GLU A 144 -6.32 -16.67 34.96
CA GLU A 144 -5.97 -18.00 34.43
C GLU A 144 -5.05 -17.96 33.20
N LYS A 145 -5.06 -16.86 32.42
CA LYS A 145 -4.04 -16.58 31.41
C LYS A 145 -3.15 -15.43 31.88
N ARG A 146 -1.92 -15.74 32.25
CA ARG A 146 -0.87 -14.72 32.34
C ARG A 146 -0.57 -14.23 30.93
N TYR A 147 -0.74 -12.94 30.68
CA TYR A 147 -0.15 -12.29 29.51
C TYR A 147 1.36 -12.48 29.65
N ASP A 148 1.97 -13.35 28.85
CA ASP A 148 3.42 -13.40 28.76
C ASP A 148 3.85 -12.16 27.96
N MET A 149 3.85 -11.01 28.65
CA MET A 149 4.54 -9.79 28.23
C MET A 149 6.06 -9.99 28.37
N SER A 150 6.59 -11.19 28.06
CA SER A 150 7.99 -11.33 27.75
C SER A 150 8.26 -10.39 26.60
N HIS A 151 8.88 -9.26 26.93
CA HIS A 151 9.32 -8.20 26.06
C HIS A 151 10.33 -8.76 25.04
N SER A 152 9.84 -9.54 24.08
CA SER A 152 10.60 -9.89 22.89
C SER A 152 10.43 -8.74 21.90
N TYR A 153 11.13 -7.63 22.15
CA TYR A 153 11.24 -6.52 21.20
C TYR A 153 11.79 -6.96 19.84
N PHE A 154 12.40 -8.15 19.79
CA PHE A 154 13.02 -8.71 18.61
C PHE A 154 12.62 -10.18 18.44
N ASN A 155 11.92 -10.48 17.33
CA ASN A 155 11.65 -11.85 16.93
C ASN A 155 12.82 -12.36 16.05
N PRO A 156 13.71 -13.23 16.57
CA PRO A 156 14.88 -13.71 15.82
C PRO A 156 14.51 -14.49 14.55
N LYS A 157 13.29 -15.04 14.49
CA LYS A 157 12.77 -15.71 13.30
C LYS A 157 12.62 -14.74 12.13
N ARG A 158 12.25 -13.48 12.38
CA ARG A 158 12.08 -12.43 11.35
C ARG A 158 13.33 -11.58 11.10
N SER A 159 14.51 -12.12 11.40
CA SER A 159 15.79 -11.42 11.22
C SER A 159 16.09 -11.10 9.75
N ASN A 160 15.63 -11.94 8.82
CA ASN A 160 15.67 -11.70 7.38
C ASN A 160 14.94 -10.40 6.97
N VAL A 161 13.73 -10.16 7.47
CA VAL A 161 12.95 -8.94 7.22
C VAL A 161 13.64 -7.71 7.80
N LEU A 162 14.23 -7.83 8.99
CA LEU A 162 14.99 -6.73 9.60
C LEU A 162 16.20 -6.36 8.75
N ILE A 163 16.97 -7.35 8.29
CA ILE A 163 18.14 -7.12 7.43
C ILE A 163 17.71 -6.46 6.11
N ALA A 164 16.65 -6.95 5.48
CA ALA A 164 16.09 -6.35 4.28
C ALA A 164 15.65 -4.89 4.50
N GLY A 165 14.98 -4.61 5.62
CA GLY A 165 14.56 -3.27 6.01
C GLY A 165 15.73 -2.32 6.23
N ILE A 166 16.78 -2.76 6.94
CA ILE A 166 18.01 -1.97 7.15
C ILE A 166 18.72 -1.70 5.82
N LEU A 167 18.82 -2.71 4.94
CA LEU A 167 19.41 -2.53 3.61
C LEU A 167 18.65 -1.50 2.79
N LEU A 168 17.32 -1.58 2.75
CA LEU A 168 16.47 -0.64 2.03
C LEU A 168 16.65 0.79 2.58
N LEU A 169 16.59 0.97 3.90
CA LEU A 169 16.81 2.26 4.55
C LEU A 169 18.21 2.81 4.28
N SER A 170 19.23 1.94 4.28
CA SER A 170 20.61 2.31 3.97
C SER A 170 20.74 2.78 2.52
N PHE A 171 20.10 2.12 1.55
CA PHE A 171 20.11 2.58 0.16
C PHE A 171 19.39 3.92 0.00
N ILE A 172 18.19 4.06 0.57
CA ILE A 172 17.44 5.33 0.52
C ILE A 172 18.28 6.46 1.14
N GLY A 173 18.89 6.23 2.30
CA GLY A 173 19.75 7.21 2.97
C GLY A 173 20.98 7.58 2.14
N TYR A 174 21.65 6.60 1.55
CA TYR A 174 22.82 6.79 0.69
C TYR A 174 22.49 7.64 -0.54
N PHE A 175 21.43 7.30 -1.27
CA PHE A 175 21.03 8.05 -2.46
C PHE A 175 20.49 9.44 -2.12
N THR A 176 19.73 9.58 -1.03
CA THR A 176 19.25 10.89 -0.55
C THR A 176 20.41 11.81 -0.16
N TYR A 177 21.44 11.27 0.51
CA TYR A 177 22.64 12.04 0.86
C TYR A 177 23.38 12.51 -0.39
N HIS A 178 23.57 11.64 -1.38
CA HIS A 178 24.22 12.01 -2.64
C HIS A 178 23.39 12.96 -3.52
N ALA A 179 22.07 12.83 -3.51
CA ALA A 179 21.16 13.75 -4.19
C ALA A 179 21.29 15.17 -3.62
N ARG A 180 21.33 15.29 -2.30
CA ARG A 180 21.51 16.59 -1.60
C ARG A 180 22.86 17.24 -1.90
N GLN A 181 23.88 16.47 -2.30
CA GLN A 181 25.18 17.02 -2.72
C GLN A 181 25.19 17.55 -4.15
N GLY A 182 24.05 17.58 -4.84
CA GLY A 182 23.95 18.07 -6.21
C GLY A 182 24.56 17.14 -7.24
N LYS A 183 24.76 15.85 -6.90
CA LYS A 183 25.12 14.85 -7.90
C LYS A 183 23.89 14.56 -8.76
N ASP A 184 24.03 14.75 -10.07
CA ASP A 184 22.98 14.40 -11.03
C ASP A 184 22.69 12.90 -10.93
N MET A 185 21.48 12.58 -10.50
CA MET A 185 21.01 11.20 -10.46
C MET A 185 20.25 10.90 -11.74
N PHE A 186 20.75 9.94 -12.51
CA PHE A 186 20.05 9.45 -13.68
C PHE A 186 18.78 8.70 -13.28
N ILE A 187 17.63 9.25 -13.68
CA ILE A 187 16.30 8.64 -13.54
C ILE A 187 15.80 8.27 -14.93
N ARG A 188 15.14 7.11 -15.04
CA ARG A 188 14.51 6.69 -16.30
C ARG A 188 13.49 7.75 -16.72
N LYS A 189 13.55 8.16 -17.98
CA LYS A 189 12.53 9.06 -18.55
C LYS A 189 11.18 8.34 -18.55
N ILE A 190 10.18 9.00 -17.99
CA ILE A 190 8.79 8.52 -18.00
C ILE A 190 8.11 9.19 -19.20
N ALA A 191 7.75 8.40 -20.22
CA ALA A 191 7.29 8.91 -21.52
C ALA A 191 6.06 9.84 -21.37
N GLY A 192 5.09 9.45 -20.53
CA GLY A 192 3.90 10.26 -20.28
C GLY A 192 4.19 11.61 -19.63
N LEU A 193 5.23 11.73 -18.80
CA LEU A 193 5.61 13.00 -18.19
C LEU A 193 6.36 13.92 -19.16
N SER A 194 7.19 13.36 -20.06
CA SER A 194 7.81 14.17 -21.11
C SER A 194 6.82 14.69 -22.15
N ALA A 195 5.68 14.01 -22.32
CA ALA A 195 4.65 14.41 -23.26
C ALA A 195 3.75 15.55 -22.73
N ILE A 196 3.79 15.87 -21.42
CA ILE A 196 2.96 16.94 -20.84
C ILE A 196 3.25 18.28 -21.50
N ASP A 197 4.52 18.67 -21.60
CA ASP A 197 4.92 19.95 -22.18
C ASP A 197 4.52 20.06 -23.66
N GLU A 198 4.65 18.97 -24.41
CA GLU A 198 4.22 18.89 -25.82
C GLU A 198 2.69 19.01 -25.94
N ALA A 199 1.94 18.31 -25.09
CA ALA A 199 0.48 18.32 -25.09
C ALA A 199 -0.07 19.71 -24.79
N VAL A 200 0.50 20.42 -23.80
CA VAL A 200 0.12 21.81 -23.51
C VAL A 200 0.53 22.74 -24.67
N GLY A 201 1.74 22.57 -25.22
CA GLY A 201 2.19 23.35 -26.39
C GLY A 201 1.25 23.21 -27.59
N ARG A 202 0.85 21.98 -27.91
CA ARG A 202 -0.14 21.67 -28.96
C ARG A 202 -1.48 22.35 -28.68
N ALA A 203 -1.96 22.33 -27.43
CA ALA A 203 -3.20 22.99 -27.06
C ALA A 203 -3.15 24.50 -27.28
N THR A 204 -2.02 25.13 -26.95
CA THR A 204 -1.75 26.54 -27.23
C THR A 204 -1.74 26.84 -28.73
N GLU A 205 -1.02 26.06 -29.52
CA GLU A 205 -0.94 26.22 -30.98
C GLU A 205 -2.31 26.08 -31.66
N MET A 206 -3.19 25.23 -31.13
CA MET A 206 -4.54 25.03 -31.63
C MET A 206 -5.56 26.05 -31.07
N GLY A 207 -5.17 26.90 -30.12
CA GLY A 207 -6.07 27.83 -29.43
C GLY A 207 -7.20 27.14 -28.66
N LYS A 208 -6.96 25.90 -28.20
CA LYS A 208 -7.95 25.04 -27.53
C LYS A 208 -7.57 24.84 -26.06
N PRO A 209 -8.55 24.58 -25.18
CA PRO A 209 -8.27 24.37 -23.77
C PRO A 209 -7.55 23.04 -23.50
N VAL A 210 -6.91 22.98 -22.34
CA VAL A 210 -6.43 21.76 -21.69
C VAL A 210 -7.48 21.31 -20.67
N LEU A 211 -7.82 20.02 -20.67
CA LEU A 211 -8.70 19.42 -19.67
C LEU A 211 -7.87 18.54 -18.72
N PHE A 212 -8.04 18.73 -17.41
CA PHE A 212 -7.40 17.91 -16.38
C PHE A 212 -8.44 17.29 -15.46
N VAL A 213 -8.36 15.97 -15.28
CA VAL A 213 -9.29 15.17 -14.47
C VAL A 213 -8.49 14.49 -13.36
N PRO A 214 -8.64 14.89 -12.08
CA PRO A 214 -7.84 14.41 -10.95
C PRO A 214 -8.30 13.05 -10.37
N GLY A 215 -9.09 12.28 -11.12
CA GLY A 215 -9.72 11.04 -10.64
C GLY A 215 -11.04 11.26 -9.88
N ILE A 216 -11.63 10.15 -9.42
CA ILE A 216 -12.97 10.16 -8.81
C ILE A 216 -13.00 10.12 -7.27
N TYR A 217 -11.85 9.89 -6.64
CA TYR A 217 -11.74 9.79 -5.18
C TYR A 217 -11.38 11.13 -4.53
N ASP A 218 -11.48 11.20 -3.21
CA ASP A 218 -11.16 12.42 -2.47
C ASP A 218 -9.65 12.51 -2.16
N MET A 219 -9.27 13.57 -1.44
CA MET A 219 -7.89 13.85 -1.02
C MET A 219 -7.33 12.88 0.03
N ASP A 220 -8.14 11.92 0.52
CA ASP A 220 -7.69 10.82 1.37
C ASP A 220 -6.99 9.70 0.57
N ASP A 221 -7.17 9.67 -0.75
CA ASP A 221 -6.47 8.75 -1.63
C ASP A 221 -5.13 9.32 -2.14
N ILE A 222 -4.08 8.51 -2.02
CA ILE A 222 -2.71 8.87 -2.42
C ILE A 222 -2.56 9.16 -3.92
N GLN A 223 -3.38 8.56 -4.78
CA GLN A 223 -3.36 8.81 -6.23
C GLN A 223 -3.98 10.16 -6.56
N THR A 224 -5.03 10.57 -5.86
CA THR A 224 -5.62 11.90 -6.00
C THR A 224 -4.62 12.97 -5.60
N ILE A 225 -3.89 12.77 -4.49
CA ILE A 225 -2.81 13.68 -4.07
C ILE A 225 -1.72 13.76 -5.16
N ALA A 226 -1.31 12.62 -5.71
CA ALA A 226 -0.33 12.59 -6.80
C ALA A 226 -0.85 13.31 -8.06
N GLY A 227 -2.10 13.10 -8.44
CA GLY A 227 -2.77 13.77 -9.56
C GLY A 227 -2.79 15.28 -9.38
N VAL A 228 -3.23 15.77 -8.21
CA VAL A 228 -3.24 17.21 -7.88
C VAL A 228 -1.81 17.79 -7.84
N SER A 229 -0.80 17.02 -7.45
CA SER A 229 0.60 17.45 -7.55
C SER A 229 1.04 17.66 -9.00
N ILE A 230 0.66 16.75 -9.91
CA ILE A 230 0.93 16.89 -11.35
C ILE A 230 0.14 18.07 -11.95
N LEU A 231 -1.10 18.29 -11.50
CA LEU A 231 -1.91 19.46 -11.90
C LEU A 231 -1.14 20.76 -11.67
N GLY A 232 -0.40 20.90 -10.57
CA GLY A 232 0.42 22.09 -10.33
C GLY A 232 1.48 22.35 -11.42
N HIS A 233 2.07 21.29 -11.98
CA HIS A 233 3.01 21.41 -13.10
C HIS A 233 2.29 21.77 -14.41
N VAL A 234 1.17 21.09 -14.71
CA VAL A 234 0.34 21.39 -15.89
C VAL A 234 -0.15 22.84 -15.84
N ALA A 235 -0.63 23.29 -14.68
CA ALA A 235 -1.10 24.64 -14.43
C ALA A 235 -0.01 25.69 -14.63
N LYS A 236 1.22 25.41 -14.19
CA LYS A 236 2.36 26.30 -14.43
C LYS A 236 2.62 26.43 -15.94
N LYS A 237 2.58 25.32 -16.68
CA LYS A 237 2.80 25.30 -18.13
C LYS A 237 1.69 25.99 -18.91
N THR A 238 0.43 25.75 -18.55
CA THR A 238 -0.71 26.46 -19.16
C THR A 238 -0.66 27.95 -18.87
N ALA A 239 -0.21 28.36 -17.69
CA ALA A 239 0.00 29.78 -17.37
C ALA A 239 1.15 30.41 -18.18
N GLU A 240 2.28 29.70 -18.35
CA GLU A 240 3.42 30.14 -19.18
C GLU A 240 3.00 30.35 -20.65
N TYR A 241 2.15 29.47 -21.17
CA TYR A 241 1.69 29.49 -22.56
C TYR A 241 0.33 30.17 -22.78
N GLU A 242 -0.27 30.78 -21.75
CA GLU A 242 -1.58 31.44 -21.83
C GLU A 242 -2.72 30.52 -22.31
N THR A 243 -2.63 29.22 -22.02
CA THR A 243 -3.63 28.22 -22.40
C THR A 243 -4.74 28.15 -21.35
N ASN A 244 -5.99 28.04 -21.80
CA ASN A 244 -7.11 27.86 -20.88
C ASN A 244 -7.08 26.45 -20.26
N LEU A 245 -7.12 26.35 -18.93
CA LEU A 245 -7.12 25.08 -18.19
C LEU A 245 -8.49 24.85 -17.57
N LEU A 246 -9.09 23.69 -17.84
CA LEU A 246 -10.37 23.22 -17.30
C LEU A 246 -10.12 22.05 -16.34
N VAL A 247 -10.65 22.14 -15.12
CA VAL A 247 -10.46 21.11 -14.08
C VAL A 247 -11.80 20.77 -13.44
N PRO A 248 -12.62 19.93 -14.09
CA PRO A 248 -13.83 19.41 -13.45
C PRO A 248 -13.46 18.42 -12.35
N CYS A 249 -13.96 18.63 -11.15
CA CYS A 249 -13.75 17.75 -10.00
C CYS A 249 -15.05 17.06 -9.59
N THR A 250 -14.95 15.80 -9.14
CA THR A 250 -16.12 15.11 -8.54
C THR A 250 -16.24 15.38 -7.04
N ARG A 251 -15.14 15.67 -6.33
CA ARG A 251 -15.16 15.98 -4.89
C ARG A 251 -14.90 17.46 -4.62
N SER A 252 -15.62 18.01 -3.64
CA SER A 252 -15.52 19.43 -3.24
C SER A 252 -14.17 19.78 -2.63
N LEU A 253 -13.57 18.87 -1.85
CA LEU A 253 -12.25 19.10 -1.25
C LEU A 253 -11.16 19.07 -2.33
N VAL A 254 -11.21 18.10 -3.25
CA VAL A 254 -10.33 18.08 -4.44
C VAL A 254 -10.45 19.35 -5.26
N MET A 255 -11.66 19.88 -5.48
CA MET A 255 -11.87 21.19 -6.14
C MET A 255 -11.13 22.31 -5.41
N SER A 256 -11.30 22.40 -4.09
CA SER A 256 -10.73 23.47 -3.28
C SER A 256 -9.20 23.41 -3.26
N THR A 257 -8.62 22.21 -3.12
CA THR A 257 -7.18 22.01 -3.21
C THR A 257 -6.65 22.30 -4.62
N SER A 258 -7.38 21.86 -5.67
CA SER A 258 -7.01 22.14 -7.06
C SER A 258 -6.99 23.64 -7.35
N GLN A 259 -7.97 24.40 -6.85
CA GLN A 259 -7.99 25.86 -6.97
C GLN A 259 -6.76 26.50 -6.37
N GLU A 260 -6.37 26.06 -5.16
CA GLU A 260 -5.21 26.60 -4.48
C GLU A 260 -3.89 26.24 -5.20
N VAL A 261 -3.74 24.99 -5.62
CA VAL A 261 -2.56 24.54 -6.37
C VAL A 261 -2.42 25.26 -7.71
N VAL A 262 -3.52 25.42 -8.46
CA VAL A 262 -3.51 26.15 -9.74
C VAL A 262 -3.21 27.64 -9.50
N ARG A 263 -3.82 28.26 -8.48
CA ARG A 263 -3.54 29.66 -8.12
C ARG A 263 -2.07 29.88 -7.77
N GLU A 264 -1.48 28.98 -6.97
CA GLU A 264 -0.05 29.03 -6.62
C GLU A 264 0.84 28.85 -7.85
N ALA A 265 0.50 27.93 -8.74
CA ALA A 265 1.23 27.73 -10.00
C ALA A 265 1.19 28.96 -10.90
N TYR A 266 0.02 29.61 -11.03
CA TYR A 266 -0.15 30.86 -11.78
C TYR A 266 0.62 32.02 -11.13
N LEU A 267 0.66 32.09 -9.80
CA LEU A 267 1.48 33.04 -9.05
C LEU A 267 2.98 32.84 -9.32
N LYS A 268 3.46 31.60 -9.29
CA LYS A 268 4.86 31.26 -9.60
C LYS A 268 5.23 31.58 -11.06
N ALA A 269 4.27 31.51 -11.98
CA ALA A 269 4.44 31.91 -13.38
C ALA A 269 4.30 33.44 -13.61
N GLY A 270 3.94 34.21 -12.59
CA GLY A 270 3.72 35.66 -12.70
C GLY A 270 2.43 36.06 -13.44
N ARG A 271 1.45 35.15 -13.51
CA ARG A 271 0.23 35.24 -14.34
C ARG A 271 -1.06 35.11 -13.50
N VAL A 272 -1.09 35.70 -12.31
CA VAL A 272 -2.24 35.57 -11.37
C VAL A 272 -3.53 36.13 -11.97
N ASP A 273 -3.42 37.17 -12.78
CA ASP A 273 -4.52 37.80 -13.52
C ASP A 273 -5.23 36.85 -14.49
N SER A 274 -4.53 35.83 -14.98
CA SER A 274 -5.07 34.81 -15.89
C SER A 274 -5.75 33.64 -15.14
N PHE A 275 -5.68 33.60 -13.80
CA PHE A 275 -6.31 32.56 -13.01
C PHE A 275 -7.84 32.69 -12.99
N LYS A 276 -8.52 31.63 -13.41
CA LYS A 276 -9.98 31.57 -13.51
C LYS A 276 -10.53 30.47 -12.58
N PRO A 277 -10.92 30.79 -11.33
CA PRO A 277 -11.43 29.79 -10.40
C PRO A 277 -12.68 29.06 -10.93
N GLU A 278 -13.48 29.70 -11.78
CA GLU A 278 -14.68 29.14 -12.41
C GLU A 278 -14.39 27.96 -13.36
N ASN A 279 -13.15 27.82 -13.83
CA ASN A 279 -12.74 26.66 -14.63
C ASN A 279 -12.46 25.43 -13.78
N ILE A 280 -12.30 25.59 -12.46
CA ILE A 280 -12.02 24.54 -11.50
C ILE A 280 -13.29 24.37 -10.66
N ARG A 281 -14.14 23.45 -11.09
CA ARG A 281 -15.51 23.36 -10.57
C ARG A 281 -15.85 21.95 -10.13
N TYR A 282 -16.58 21.86 -9.03
CA TYR A 282 -17.31 20.66 -8.64
C TYR A 282 -18.50 20.46 -9.58
N LEU A 283 -18.68 19.23 -10.09
CA LEU A 283 -19.84 18.88 -10.91
C LEU A 283 -20.89 18.11 -10.11
N THR A 284 -20.53 16.93 -9.60
CA THR A 284 -21.37 16.04 -8.82
C THR A 284 -20.51 14.92 -8.21
N ASP A 285 -20.97 14.36 -7.08
CA ASP A 285 -20.39 13.17 -6.44
C ASP A 285 -20.89 11.86 -7.06
N ASP A 286 -21.90 11.90 -7.93
CA ASP A 286 -22.37 10.73 -8.67
C ASP A 286 -21.40 10.40 -9.80
N GLN A 287 -20.86 9.18 -9.80
CA GLN A 287 -19.77 8.77 -10.70
C GLN A 287 -20.14 8.95 -12.18
N PHE A 288 -21.28 8.43 -12.63
CA PHE A 288 -21.65 8.52 -14.05
C PHE A 288 -22.21 9.90 -14.43
N GLY A 289 -22.87 10.60 -13.49
CA GLY A 289 -23.23 12.00 -13.66
C GLY A 289 -22.00 12.89 -13.84
N TYR A 290 -20.92 12.62 -13.10
CA TYR A 290 -19.64 13.31 -13.25
C TYR A 290 -19.06 13.08 -14.64
N VAL A 291 -18.98 11.82 -15.07
CA VAL A 291 -18.47 11.45 -16.40
C VAL A 291 -19.27 12.10 -17.51
N ALA A 292 -20.61 12.01 -17.47
CA ALA A 292 -21.47 12.67 -18.45
C ALA A 292 -21.28 14.20 -18.47
N GLY A 293 -21.04 14.80 -17.30
CA GLY A 293 -20.71 16.22 -17.18
C GLY A 293 -19.37 16.57 -17.85
N VAL A 294 -18.33 15.76 -17.62
CA VAL A 294 -17.00 15.91 -18.23
C VAL A 294 -17.06 15.67 -19.74
N ASP A 295 -17.74 14.63 -20.21
CA ASP A 295 -17.95 14.37 -21.64
C ASP A 295 -18.67 15.54 -22.32
N GLY A 296 -19.68 16.10 -21.65
CA GLY A 296 -20.36 17.30 -22.10
C GLY A 296 -19.42 18.51 -22.23
N ILE A 297 -18.44 18.65 -21.32
CA ILE A 297 -17.39 19.67 -21.42
C ILE A 297 -16.50 19.38 -22.62
N MET A 298 -16.03 18.15 -22.81
CA MET A 298 -15.20 17.77 -23.96
C MET A 298 -15.90 18.07 -25.29
N MET A 299 -17.20 17.75 -25.41
CA MET A 299 -17.95 17.95 -26.65
C MET A 299 -18.21 19.43 -26.97
N ARG A 300 -18.34 20.29 -25.96
CA ARG A 300 -18.53 21.74 -26.13
C ARG A 300 -17.22 22.48 -26.37
N GLU A 301 -16.25 22.27 -25.48
CA GLU A 301 -15.00 23.02 -25.44
C GLU A 301 -13.93 22.46 -26.38
N LYS A 302 -14.07 21.18 -26.78
CA LYS A 302 -13.16 20.46 -27.68
C LYS A 302 -11.69 20.65 -27.29
N PRO A 303 -11.31 20.26 -26.05
CA PRO A 303 -9.94 20.41 -25.57
C PRO A 303 -8.97 19.71 -26.53
N ALA A 304 -7.77 20.28 -26.65
CA ALA A 304 -6.71 19.69 -27.48
C ALA A 304 -5.86 18.68 -26.71
N ALA A 305 -5.85 18.75 -25.38
CA ALA A 305 -5.16 17.82 -24.51
C ALA A 305 -6.01 17.46 -23.30
N ASN A 306 -6.09 16.16 -23.00
CA ASN A 306 -6.79 15.61 -21.85
C ASN A 306 -5.80 14.88 -20.93
N PHE A 307 -5.84 15.22 -19.65
CA PHE A 307 -5.05 14.58 -18.61
C PHE A 307 -5.97 13.82 -17.65
N TYR A 308 -5.78 12.52 -17.52
CA TYR A 308 -6.54 11.65 -16.61
C TYR A 308 -5.62 11.08 -15.54
N LEU A 309 -5.47 11.76 -14.40
CA LEU A 309 -4.45 11.43 -13.40
C LEU A 309 -5.06 11.25 -12.01
N GLY A 310 -5.18 10.01 -11.56
CA GLY A 310 -5.79 9.68 -10.28
C GLY A 310 -6.42 8.28 -10.23
N VAL A 311 -7.39 8.12 -9.33
CA VAL A 311 -8.21 6.90 -9.26
C VAL A 311 -9.29 6.94 -10.33
N PHE A 312 -9.36 5.89 -11.13
CA PHE A 312 -10.44 5.68 -12.08
C PHE A 312 -10.96 4.24 -12.00
N PHE A 313 -12.18 4.02 -12.49
CA PHE A 313 -12.82 2.73 -12.75
C PHE A 313 -13.41 2.70 -14.16
N ALA A 314 -14.68 2.30 -14.31
CA ALA A 314 -15.37 2.13 -15.59
C ALA A 314 -15.38 3.40 -16.48
N GLU A 315 -15.27 4.57 -15.87
CA GLU A 315 -15.16 5.86 -16.55
C GLU A 315 -13.91 6.01 -17.41
N SER A 316 -12.86 5.22 -17.16
CA SER A 316 -11.58 5.32 -17.88
C SER A 316 -11.77 5.26 -19.40
N LEU A 317 -12.54 4.27 -19.87
CA LEU A 317 -12.83 4.10 -21.30
C LEU A 317 -13.80 5.16 -21.82
N ILE A 318 -14.80 5.54 -21.03
CA ILE A 318 -15.82 6.52 -21.47
C ILE A 318 -15.15 7.87 -21.73
N LEU A 319 -14.36 8.34 -20.76
CA LEU A 319 -13.60 9.58 -20.88
C LEU A 319 -12.58 9.51 -22.02
N ALA A 320 -11.83 8.40 -22.11
CA ALA A 320 -10.80 8.24 -23.14
C ALA A 320 -11.38 8.17 -24.55
N GLU A 321 -12.51 7.50 -24.76
CA GLU A 321 -13.18 7.43 -26.06
C GLU A 321 -13.75 8.80 -26.46
N THR A 322 -14.39 9.52 -25.53
CA THR A 322 -14.88 10.88 -25.80
C THR A 322 -13.72 11.83 -26.15
N GLY A 323 -12.60 11.74 -25.43
CA GLY A 323 -11.43 12.56 -25.72
C GLY A 323 -10.78 12.21 -27.06
N HIS A 324 -10.75 10.93 -27.44
CA HIS A 324 -10.33 10.49 -28.78
C HIS A 324 -11.25 11.06 -29.87
N HIS A 325 -12.57 11.02 -29.65
CA HIS A 325 -13.57 11.55 -30.57
C HIS A 325 -13.42 13.07 -30.83
N VAL A 326 -13.01 13.86 -29.83
CA VAL A 326 -12.73 15.30 -30.01
C VAL A 326 -11.32 15.59 -30.56
N GLY A 327 -10.49 14.55 -30.74
CA GLY A 327 -9.14 14.64 -31.28
C GLY A 327 -8.10 15.18 -30.28
N ALA A 328 -8.34 14.99 -28.97
CA ALA A 328 -7.41 15.42 -27.94
C ALA A 328 -6.24 14.43 -27.80
N ILE A 329 -5.03 14.92 -27.60
CA ILE A 329 -3.93 14.08 -27.08
C ILE A 329 -4.26 13.70 -25.63
N GLN A 330 -4.10 12.43 -25.29
CA GLN A 330 -4.52 11.91 -23.99
C GLN A 330 -3.32 11.36 -23.21
N ILE A 331 -3.14 11.88 -22.00
CA ILE A 331 -2.12 11.41 -21.06
C ILE A 331 -2.84 10.95 -19.79
N ALA A 332 -2.79 9.66 -19.52
CA ALA A 332 -3.44 9.04 -18.38
C ALA A 332 -2.44 8.53 -17.35
N GLY A 333 -2.89 8.29 -16.13
CA GLY A 333 -2.09 7.69 -15.07
C GLY A 333 -2.93 7.23 -13.90
N THR A 334 -2.78 5.96 -13.54
CA THR A 334 -3.49 5.34 -12.41
C THR A 334 -2.68 4.19 -11.82
N ALA A 335 -2.86 3.95 -10.53
CA ALA A 335 -2.37 2.76 -9.84
C ALA A 335 -3.44 1.67 -9.68
N MET A 336 -4.64 1.88 -10.24
CA MET A 336 -5.67 0.86 -10.31
C MET A 336 -5.29 -0.20 -11.37
N VAL A 337 -4.74 -1.32 -10.90
CA VAL A 337 -4.20 -2.40 -11.75
C VAL A 337 -5.17 -2.86 -12.85
N HIS A 338 -6.46 -2.92 -12.52
CA HIS A 338 -7.50 -3.39 -13.44
C HIS A 338 -7.93 -2.34 -14.49
N GLN A 339 -7.52 -1.08 -14.34
CA GLN A 339 -7.85 0.02 -15.27
C GLN A 339 -6.69 0.43 -16.17
N ILE A 340 -5.45 0.11 -15.78
CA ILE A 340 -4.26 0.38 -16.58
C ILE A 340 -4.41 -0.14 -18.02
N PRO A 341 -4.91 -1.36 -18.30
CA PRO A 341 -5.06 -1.84 -19.67
C PRO A 341 -5.96 -0.97 -20.54
N PHE A 342 -7.00 -0.35 -19.96
CA PHE A 342 -7.91 0.50 -20.70
C PHE A 342 -7.25 1.81 -21.11
N PHE A 343 -6.52 2.46 -20.21
CA PHE A 343 -5.77 3.66 -20.56
C PHE A 343 -4.61 3.35 -21.53
N VAL A 344 -3.92 2.22 -21.37
CA VAL A 344 -2.89 1.80 -22.33
C VAL A 344 -3.46 1.61 -23.73
N ALA A 345 -4.70 1.12 -23.85
CA ALA A 345 -5.35 0.91 -25.14
C ALA A 345 -5.96 2.19 -25.74
N ALA A 346 -6.45 3.11 -24.91
CA ALA A 346 -7.25 4.26 -25.35
C ALA A 346 -6.52 5.62 -25.31
N CYS A 347 -5.38 5.72 -24.62
CA CYS A 347 -4.61 6.97 -24.49
C CYS A 347 -3.26 6.89 -25.18
N ASP A 348 -2.72 8.04 -25.60
CA ASP A 348 -1.40 8.14 -26.26
C ASP A 348 -0.27 7.78 -25.29
N TYR A 349 -0.39 8.21 -24.03
CA TYR A 349 0.57 7.88 -22.97
C TYR A 349 -0.15 7.49 -21.68
N THR A 350 0.37 6.47 -21.00
CA THR A 350 -0.17 6.00 -19.72
C THR A 350 0.94 5.83 -18.70
N LEU A 351 0.81 6.48 -17.54
CA LEU A 351 1.63 6.27 -16.36
C LEU A 351 1.13 5.03 -15.62
N ILE A 352 2.02 4.06 -15.41
CA ILE A 352 1.66 2.77 -14.82
C ILE A 352 2.04 2.76 -13.34
N GLY A 353 1.05 2.72 -12.45
CA GLY A 353 1.25 2.46 -11.03
C GLY A 353 2.26 3.40 -10.37
N GLU A 354 3.46 2.89 -10.10
CA GLU A 354 4.55 3.64 -9.47
C GLU A 354 4.98 4.89 -10.24
N GLU A 355 4.76 4.94 -11.56
CA GLU A 355 5.09 6.11 -12.37
C GLU A 355 4.23 7.33 -12.00
N LEU A 356 2.98 7.12 -11.56
CA LEU A 356 2.10 8.19 -11.08
C LEU A 356 2.66 8.82 -9.79
N PHE A 357 3.13 7.99 -8.86
CA PHE A 357 3.70 8.45 -7.58
C PHE A 357 5.10 9.05 -7.75
N ALA A 358 5.87 8.58 -8.75
CA ALA A 358 7.17 9.13 -9.09
C ALA A 358 7.10 10.48 -9.83
N ALA A 359 5.92 10.86 -10.34
CA ALA A 359 5.76 12.00 -11.21
C ALA A 359 6.12 13.34 -10.56
N SER A 360 5.71 13.56 -9.32
CA SER A 360 6.02 14.80 -8.58
C SER A 360 7.53 14.97 -8.40
N ALA A 361 8.24 13.91 -8.04
CA ALA A 361 9.69 13.88 -7.92
C ALA A 361 10.38 14.18 -9.26
N TYR A 362 9.87 13.59 -10.35
CA TYR A 362 10.40 13.77 -11.69
C TYR A 362 10.23 15.21 -12.21
N LEU A 363 9.05 15.81 -11.99
CA LEU A 363 8.70 17.14 -12.47
C LEU A 363 9.33 18.27 -11.65
N THR A 364 9.39 18.14 -10.32
CA THR A 364 9.97 19.16 -9.42
C THR A 364 11.48 19.06 -9.32
N ARG A 365 12.05 17.88 -9.58
CA ARG A 365 13.46 17.54 -9.36
C ARG A 365 13.95 17.84 -7.95
N GLU A 366 13.08 17.67 -6.96
CA GLU A 366 13.47 17.87 -5.56
C GLU A 366 14.47 16.78 -5.12
N PRO A 367 15.69 17.12 -4.65
CA PRO A 367 16.73 16.14 -4.34
C PRO A 367 16.30 15.03 -3.38
N MET A 368 15.45 15.34 -2.40
CA MET A 368 14.98 14.36 -1.42
C MET A 368 14.05 13.31 -2.04
N GLN A 369 13.10 13.75 -2.86
CA GLN A 369 12.16 12.86 -3.54
C GLN A 369 12.89 12.03 -4.61
N LEU A 370 13.80 12.65 -5.38
CA LEU A 370 14.64 11.97 -6.35
C LEU A 370 15.52 10.89 -5.70
N GLY A 371 16.11 11.18 -4.54
CA GLY A 371 16.99 10.24 -3.83
C GLY A 371 16.23 9.04 -3.29
N THR A 372 15.02 9.28 -2.79
CA THR A 372 14.11 8.23 -2.33
C THR A 372 13.69 7.33 -3.49
N LEU A 373 13.27 7.92 -4.61
CA LEU A 373 12.88 7.18 -5.81
C LEU A 373 14.03 6.29 -6.32
N LYS A 374 15.24 6.85 -6.43
CA LYS A 374 16.41 6.09 -6.87
C LYS A 374 16.79 4.96 -5.91
N GLY A 375 16.71 5.21 -4.59
CA GLY A 375 16.97 4.21 -3.57
C GLY A 375 15.98 3.05 -3.61
N GLN A 376 14.70 3.34 -3.85
CA GLN A 376 13.67 2.32 -4.02
C GLN A 376 13.90 1.49 -5.29
N ASP A 377 14.22 2.12 -6.42
CA ASP A 377 14.51 1.41 -7.68
C ASP A 377 15.70 0.46 -7.54
N VAL A 378 16.79 0.92 -6.91
CA VAL A 378 17.98 0.08 -6.68
C VAL A 378 17.68 -1.05 -5.69
N GLY A 379 16.89 -0.78 -4.64
CA GLY A 379 16.43 -1.79 -3.69
C GLY A 379 15.62 -2.88 -4.38
N LYS A 380 14.65 -2.51 -5.22
CA LYS A 380 13.84 -3.45 -6.02
C LYS A 380 14.72 -4.26 -6.97
N PHE A 381 15.67 -3.63 -7.65
CA PHE A 381 16.60 -4.32 -8.54
C PHE A 381 17.44 -5.38 -7.80
N LEU A 382 17.93 -5.07 -6.60
CA LEU A 382 18.65 -6.03 -5.76
C LEU A 382 17.75 -7.19 -5.33
N ILE A 383 16.49 -6.91 -4.95
CA ILE A 383 15.51 -7.95 -4.63
C ILE A 383 15.29 -8.88 -5.82
N ILE A 384 15.17 -8.34 -7.05
CA ILE A 384 15.05 -9.15 -8.27
C ILE A 384 16.27 -10.07 -8.45
N ILE A 385 17.48 -9.56 -8.27
CA ILE A 385 18.70 -10.37 -8.34
C ILE A 385 18.66 -11.51 -7.31
N VAL A 386 18.28 -11.19 -6.07
CA VAL A 386 18.17 -12.16 -4.97
C VAL A 386 17.14 -13.25 -5.30
N ILE A 387 15.99 -12.87 -5.86
CA ILE A 387 14.95 -13.82 -6.27
C ILE A 387 15.48 -14.73 -7.40
N VAL A 388 16.10 -14.17 -8.43
CA VAL A 388 16.65 -14.95 -9.55
C VAL A 388 17.74 -15.90 -9.08
N LEU A 389 18.65 -15.46 -8.20
CA LEU A 389 19.67 -16.32 -7.60
C LEU A 389 19.04 -17.42 -6.75
N GLY A 390 18.00 -17.12 -5.98
CA GLY A 390 17.26 -18.11 -5.20
C GLY A 390 16.64 -19.19 -6.08
N ILE A 391 15.99 -18.80 -7.19
CA ILE A 391 15.41 -19.74 -8.16
C ILE A 391 16.50 -20.65 -8.76
N VAL A 392 17.66 -20.10 -9.15
CA VAL A 392 18.76 -20.88 -9.73
C VAL A 392 19.37 -21.84 -8.71
N LEU A 393 19.61 -21.39 -7.48
CA LEU A 393 20.18 -22.24 -6.41
C LEU A 393 19.25 -23.39 -6.05
N GLU A 394 17.95 -23.11 -5.94
CA GLU A 394 16.92 -24.13 -5.68
C GLU A 394 16.86 -25.15 -6.81
N THR A 395 16.92 -24.69 -8.06
CA THR A 395 16.95 -25.57 -9.25
C THR A 395 18.19 -26.49 -9.25
N CYS A 396 19.31 -26.03 -8.71
CA CYS A 396 20.55 -26.81 -8.54
C CYS A 396 20.56 -27.71 -7.28
N GLY A 397 19.48 -27.75 -6.50
CA GLY A 397 19.35 -28.57 -5.29
C GLY A 397 20.04 -27.98 -4.05
N ILE A 398 20.36 -26.68 -4.04
CA ILE A 398 20.96 -26.00 -2.89
C ILE A 398 19.86 -25.23 -2.14
N THR A 399 19.25 -25.86 -1.13
CA THR A 399 18.08 -25.33 -0.40
C THR A 399 18.42 -24.38 0.75
N PHE A 400 19.68 -24.27 1.15
CA PHE A 400 20.09 -23.43 2.30
C PHE A 400 19.62 -21.96 2.17
N PHE A 401 19.57 -21.43 0.94
CA PHE A 401 19.17 -20.06 0.70
C PHE A 401 17.66 -19.85 0.81
N SER A 402 16.85 -20.79 0.31
CA SER A 402 15.39 -20.75 0.40
C SER A 402 14.91 -20.99 1.83
N ASP A 403 15.53 -21.93 2.54
CA ASP A 403 15.26 -22.21 3.96
C ASP A 403 15.42 -20.97 4.87
N TRP A 404 16.32 -20.05 4.50
CA TRP A 404 16.52 -18.79 5.24
C TRP A 404 15.39 -17.77 5.03
N PHE A 405 14.64 -17.87 3.93
CA PHE A 405 13.46 -17.03 3.68
C PHE A 405 12.17 -17.62 4.24
N ILE A 406 12.11 -18.94 4.48
CA ILE A 406 10.95 -19.61 5.07
C ILE A 406 10.93 -19.34 6.58
N THR A 407 10.23 -18.27 6.95
CA THR A 407 10.03 -17.87 8.35
C THR A 407 8.96 -18.75 9.02
N HIS A 408 9.38 -19.74 9.82
CA HIS A 408 8.50 -20.52 10.73
C HIS A 408 8.29 -19.84 12.08
#